data_AF-A0A922EGI7-F1
#
_entry.id   AF-A0A922EGI7-F1
#
_cell.length_a   1.000
_cell.length_b   1.000
_cell.length_c   1.000
_cell.angle_alpha   90.00
_cell.angle_beta   90.00
_cell.angle_gamma   90.00
#
_symmetry.space_group_name_H-M   'P 1'
#
loop_
_entity.id
_entity.type
_entity.pdbx_description
1 polymer ?
#
loop_
_entity_poly.entity_id
_entity_poly.type
_entity_poly.pdbx_seq_one_letter_code
_entity_poly.pdbx_strand_id
1 'polypeptide(L)'
;MGFYVMDWCTMCKNDGESINHLFLHCEMATTLWNELFVKVGIDWVMPFHVVDFLACWQGAAGSGRSTEEWRMIPLCLFWCLWLERNGRRFEDRECTRMEFRDFFFNTLNFWVNNLLRDINICNAFP
;
A
#
# COMPACT_ATOMS: atom_id res chain seq x y z
N MET A 1 -1.57 -38.88 1.35
CA MET A 1 -2.04 -37.81 2.26
C MET A 1 -1.24 -36.57 1.89
N GLY A 2 -1.81 -35.63 1.15
CA GLY A 2 -1.13 -34.37 0.81
C GLY A 2 -1.29 -33.39 1.97
N PHE A 3 -0.20 -32.87 2.50
CA PHE A 3 -0.27 -31.79 3.49
C PHE A 3 -0.74 -30.52 2.77
N TYR A 4 -1.94 -30.07 3.09
CA TYR A 4 -2.43 -28.76 2.66
C TYR A 4 -1.68 -27.72 3.50
N VAL A 5 -0.56 -27.20 2.97
CA VAL A 5 0.12 -26.06 3.60
C VAL A 5 -0.77 -24.86 3.33
N MET A 6 -1.59 -24.48 4.31
CA MET A 6 -2.19 -23.15 4.32
C MET A 6 -1.04 -22.15 4.34
N ASP A 7 -0.85 -21.41 3.25
CA ASP A 7 0.13 -20.33 3.20
C ASP A 7 -0.32 -19.27 4.21
N TRP A 8 0.40 -19.18 5.32
CA TRP A 8 0.24 -18.16 6.33
C TRP A 8 0.88 -16.86 5.84
N CYS A 9 0.32 -15.71 6.22
CA CYS A 9 0.89 -14.42 5.87
C CYS A 9 2.22 -14.23 6.60
N THR A 10 3.31 -14.12 5.84
CA THR A 10 4.67 -14.00 6.41
C THR A 10 4.92 -12.68 7.13
N MET A 11 4.08 -11.67 6.88
CA MET A 11 4.16 -10.37 7.53
C MET A 11 3.53 -10.38 8.93
N CYS A 12 2.25 -10.73 9.06
CA CYS A 12 1.55 -10.70 10.35
C CYS A 12 1.65 -12.01 11.15
N LYS A 13 1.92 -13.14 10.48
CA LYS A 13 2.04 -14.48 11.08
C LYS A 13 0.79 -14.96 11.84
N ASN A 14 -0.37 -14.32 11.62
CA ASN A 14 -1.60 -14.52 12.40
C ASN A 14 -2.80 -15.02 11.57
N ASP A 15 -2.72 -14.99 10.23
CA ASP A 15 -3.83 -15.35 9.33
C ASP A 15 -3.28 -15.91 7.99
N GLY A 16 -4.16 -16.43 7.14
CA GLY A 16 -3.82 -16.89 5.80
C GLY A 16 -3.43 -15.76 4.84
N GLU A 17 -2.43 -16.01 4.00
CA GLU A 17 -2.05 -15.08 2.94
C GLU A 17 -3.10 -15.09 1.82
N SER A 18 -3.65 -13.91 1.53
CA SER A 18 -4.46 -13.64 0.35
C SER A 18 -4.17 -12.24 -0.14
N ILE A 19 -4.53 -11.89 -1.37
CA ILE A 19 -4.37 -10.52 -1.89
C ILE A 19 -5.08 -9.50 -0.99
N ASN A 20 -6.32 -9.80 -0.58
CA ASN A 20 -7.11 -8.92 0.28
C ASN A 20 -6.49 -8.79 1.67
N HIS A 21 -6.05 -9.91 2.26
CA HIS A 21 -5.35 -9.87 3.54
C HIS A 21 -4.04 -9.08 3.42
N LEU A 22 -3.19 -9.42 2.46
CA LEU A 22 -1.86 -8.84 2.30
C LEU A 22 -1.90 -7.30 2.19
N PHE A 23 -2.82 -6.78 1.38
CA PHE A 23 -2.85 -5.36 1.03
C PHE A 23 -3.77 -4.51 1.90
N LEU A 24 -4.79 -5.10 2.53
CA LEU A 24 -5.81 -4.35 3.27
C LEU A 24 -5.92 -4.76 4.74
N HIS A 25 -5.93 -6.06 5.05
CA HIS A 25 -6.35 -6.57 6.37
C HIS A 25 -5.21 -7.09 7.25
N CYS A 26 -4.02 -7.29 6.69
CA CYS A 26 -2.81 -7.62 7.41
C CYS A 26 -2.55 -6.54 8.47
N GLU A 27 -2.24 -6.92 9.70
CA GLU A 27 -2.00 -5.97 10.81
C GLU A 27 -1.05 -4.83 10.41
N MET A 28 -0.01 -5.16 9.66
CA MET A 28 0.97 -4.20 9.16
C MET A 28 0.38 -3.26 8.11
N ALA A 29 -0.42 -3.78 7.17
CA ALA A 29 -1.10 -2.99 6.15
C ALA A 29 -2.16 -2.08 6.79
N THR A 30 -3.02 -2.63 7.65
CA THR A 30 -4.08 -1.91 8.37
C THR A 30 -3.51 -0.74 9.17
N THR A 31 -2.38 -0.95 9.86
CA THR A 31 -1.71 0.11 10.64
C THR A 31 -1.25 1.26 9.74
N LEU A 32 -0.60 0.96 8.61
CA LEU A 32 -0.13 1.99 7.67
C LEU A 32 -1.29 2.73 7.00
N TRP A 33 -2.35 2.01 6.63
CA TRP A 33 -3.57 2.60 6.10
C TRP A 33 -4.18 3.60 7.08
N ASN A 34 -4.35 3.20 8.35
CA ASN A 34 -4.90 4.08 9.37
C ASN A 34 -4.04 5.33 9.60
N GLU A 35 -2.72 5.18 9.69
CA GLU A 35 -1.81 6.33 9.81
C GLU A 35 -1.90 7.26 8.60
N LEU A 36 -1.99 6.69 7.39
CA LEU A 36 -2.12 7.44 6.16
C LEU A 36 -3.46 8.17 6.09
N PHE A 37 -4.58 7.54 6.44
CA PHE A 37 -5.91 8.16 6.45
C PHE A 37 -5.96 9.37 7.38
N VAL A 38 -5.38 9.24 8.58
CA VAL A 38 -5.23 10.37 9.51
C VAL A 38 -4.39 11.48 8.91
N LYS A 39 -3.26 11.16 8.25
CA LYS A 39 -2.38 12.15 7.61
C LYS A 39 -3.04 12.89 6.44
N VAL A 40 -3.87 12.21 5.63
CA VAL A 40 -4.58 12.83 4.52
C VAL A 40 -5.92 13.47 4.93
N GLY A 41 -6.33 13.28 6.19
CA GLY A 41 -7.55 13.85 6.76
C GLY A 41 -8.82 13.25 6.16
N ILE A 42 -8.90 11.93 6.02
CA ILE A 42 -10.11 11.23 5.58
C ILE A 42 -10.57 10.23 6.64
N ASP A 43 -11.89 10.15 6.84
CA ASP A 43 -12.50 9.04 7.55
C ASP A 43 -12.73 7.91 6.53
N TRP A 44 -12.13 6.75 6.79
CA TRP A 44 -12.16 5.63 5.86
C TRP A 44 -12.70 4.37 6.52
N VAL A 45 -13.57 3.67 5.80
CA VAL A 45 -14.04 2.32 6.14
C VAL A 45 -13.42 1.36 5.13
N MET A 46 -12.59 0.44 5.60
CA MET A 46 -11.85 -0.47 4.73
C MET A 46 -12.79 -1.48 4.05
N PRO A 47 -12.88 -1.51 2.70
CA PRO A 47 -13.62 -2.55 1.98
C PRO A 47 -12.94 -3.91 2.12
N PHE A 48 -13.68 -4.98 1.87
CA PHE A 48 -13.12 -6.33 2.00
C PHE A 48 -12.16 -6.67 0.84
N HIS A 49 -12.49 -6.28 -0.39
CA HIS A 49 -11.68 -6.60 -1.57
C HIS A 49 -10.84 -5.42 -2.06
N VAL A 50 -9.64 -5.71 -2.58
CA VAL A 50 -8.74 -4.70 -3.19
C VAL A 50 -9.40 -3.97 -4.36
N VAL A 51 -10.21 -4.66 -5.17
CA VAL A 51 -10.91 -4.05 -6.30
C VAL A 51 -11.92 -3.01 -5.82
N ASP A 52 -12.69 -3.34 -4.77
CA ASP A 52 -13.66 -2.41 -4.17
C ASP A 52 -12.94 -1.23 -3.53
N PHE A 53 -11.83 -1.49 -2.83
CA PHE A 53 -10.98 -0.44 -2.27
C PHE A 53 -10.51 0.55 -3.34
N LEU A 54 -9.98 0.07 -4.46
CA LEU A 54 -9.50 0.94 -5.55
C LEU A 54 -10.64 1.74 -6.19
N ALA A 55 -11.82 1.12 -6.37
CA ALA A 55 -13.00 1.80 -6.89
C ALA A 55 -13.48 2.91 -5.95
N CYS A 56 -13.59 2.62 -4.65
CA CYS A 56 -13.93 3.61 -3.63
C CYS A 56 -12.89 4.73 -3.55
N TRP A 57 -11.60 4.39 -3.62
CA TRP A 57 -10.50 5.35 -3.52
C TRP A 57 -10.58 6.39 -4.63
N GLN A 58 -10.85 5.97 -5.86
CA GLN A 58 -10.98 6.90 -6.99
C GLN A 58 -12.15 7.88 -6.81
N GLY A 59 -13.27 7.42 -6.25
CA GLY A 59 -14.43 8.27 -5.97
C GLY A 59 -14.26 9.22 -4.77
N ALA A 60 -13.33 8.91 -3.86
CA ALA A 60 -13.08 9.70 -2.65
C ALA A 60 -12.15 10.90 -2.86
N ALA A 61 -11.71 11.16 -4.10
CA ALA A 61 -10.93 12.35 -4.42
C ALA A 61 -11.77 13.61 -4.21
N GLY A 62 -11.52 14.33 -3.11
CA GLY A 62 -12.15 15.63 -2.86
C GLY A 62 -11.75 16.68 -3.91
N SER A 63 -12.59 17.70 -4.08
CA SER A 63 -12.28 18.85 -4.95
C SER A 63 -11.03 19.58 -4.44
N GLY A 64 -9.93 19.54 -5.20
CA GLY A 64 -8.69 20.26 -4.89
C GLY A 64 -7.44 19.39 -4.67
N ARG A 65 -7.55 18.05 -4.74
CA ARG A 65 -6.37 17.15 -4.76
C ARG A 65 -5.91 16.90 -6.20
N SER A 66 -4.59 16.82 -6.44
CA SER A 66 -4.09 16.30 -7.73
C SER A 66 -4.59 14.87 -7.90
N THR A 67 -5.17 14.59 -9.07
CA THR A 67 -5.69 13.25 -9.41
C THR A 67 -4.55 12.24 -9.42
N GLU A 68 -3.36 12.67 -9.81
CA GLU A 68 -2.16 11.85 -9.92
C GLU A 68 -1.59 11.54 -8.52
N GLU A 69 -1.42 12.55 -7.66
CA GLU A 69 -1.01 12.37 -6.25
C GLU A 69 -1.94 11.39 -5.53
N TRP A 70 -3.24 11.58 -5.72
CA TRP A 70 -4.25 10.74 -5.11
C TRP A 70 -4.15 9.30 -5.57
N ARG A 71 -3.93 9.05 -6.87
CA ARG A 71 -3.77 7.70 -7.42
C ARG A 71 -2.47 7.03 -7.00
N MET A 72 -1.42 7.79 -6.70
CA MET A 72 -0.13 7.24 -6.29
C MET A 72 -0.14 6.60 -4.90
N ILE A 73 -0.92 7.15 -3.98
CA ILE A 73 -0.98 6.68 -2.59
C ILE A 73 -1.20 5.15 -2.47
N PRO A 74 -2.28 4.57 -3.03
CA PRO A 74 -2.51 3.13 -2.93
C PRO A 74 -1.49 2.30 -3.70
N LEU A 75 -1.01 2.81 -4.83
CA LEU A 75 0.02 2.13 -5.62
C LEU A 75 1.34 2.03 -4.85
N CYS A 76 1.75 3.10 -4.19
CA CYS A 76 2.97 3.15 -3.39
C CYS A 76 2.88 2.19 -2.20
N LEU A 77 1.75 2.17 -1.48
CA LEU A 77 1.58 1.28 -0.32
C LEU A 77 1.54 -0.19 -0.74
N PHE A 78 0.78 -0.52 -1.79
CA PHE A 78 0.76 -1.89 -2.33
C PHE A 78 2.14 -2.34 -2.80
N TRP A 79 2.90 -1.47 -3.47
CA TRP A 79 4.28 -1.75 -3.85
C TRP A 79 5.17 -2.03 -2.65
N CYS A 80 5.12 -1.20 -1.61
CA CYS A 80 5.93 -1.38 -0.40
C CYS A 80 5.57 -2.69 0.32
N LEU A 81 4.28 -2.99 0.48
CA LEU A 81 3.79 -4.23 1.10
C LEU A 81 4.23 -5.46 0.30
N TRP A 82 4.15 -5.39 -1.02
CA TRP A 82 4.61 -6.46 -1.90
C TRP A 82 6.11 -6.70 -1.77
N LEU A 83 6.90 -5.62 -1.74
CA LEU A 83 8.35 -5.70 -1.59
C LEU A 83 8.76 -6.29 -0.25
N GLU A 84 8.14 -5.86 0.85
CA GLU A 84 8.39 -6.41 2.19
C GLU A 84 8.01 -7.89 2.26
N ARG A 85 6.82 -8.25 1.76
CA ARG A 85 6.38 -9.64 1.72
C ARG A 85 7.34 -10.52 0.93
N ASN A 86 7.79 -10.07 -0.23
CA ASN A 86 8.74 -10.81 -1.05
C ASN A 86 10.11 -10.92 -0.38
N GLY A 87 10.60 -9.84 0.26
CA GLY A 87 11.84 -9.88 1.04
C GLY A 87 11.79 -10.95 2.14
N ARG A 88 10.69 -11.01 2.89
CA ARG A 88 10.49 -12.04 3.92
C ARG A 88 10.40 -13.45 3.33
N ARG A 89 9.72 -13.62 2.20
CA ARG A 89 9.44 -14.94 1.60
C ARG A 89 10.64 -15.51 0.85
N PHE A 90 11.42 -14.66 0.17
CA PHE A 90 12.44 -15.10 -0.80
C PHE A 90 13.87 -14.72 -0.41
N GLU A 91 14.05 -13.70 0.44
CA GLU A 91 15.38 -13.16 0.78
C GLU A 91 15.73 -13.31 2.27
N ASP A 92 14.83 -13.91 3.08
CA ASP A 92 14.94 -13.99 4.55
C ASP A 92 15.20 -12.61 5.20
N ARG A 93 14.70 -11.55 4.54
CA ARG A 93 14.85 -10.17 4.98
C ARG A 93 13.54 -9.70 5.61
N GLU A 94 13.60 -9.41 6.91
CA GLU A 94 12.48 -8.88 7.68
C GLU A 94 12.90 -7.55 8.31
N CYS A 95 12.21 -6.45 7.96
CA CYS A 95 12.39 -5.19 8.68
C CYS A 95 11.36 -5.04 9.81
N THR A 96 11.70 -4.24 10.80
CA THR A 96 10.81 -3.91 11.90
C THR A 96 9.63 -3.07 11.41
N ARG A 97 8.53 -3.07 12.17
CA ARG A 97 7.35 -2.23 11.84
C ARG A 97 7.71 -0.75 11.67
N MET A 98 8.64 -0.23 12.48
CA MET A 98 9.07 1.16 12.39
C MET A 98 9.91 1.42 11.13
N GLU A 99 10.86 0.53 10.81
CA GLU A 99 11.65 0.64 9.58
C GLU A 99 10.77 0.56 8.34
N PHE A 100 9.80 -0.36 8.32
CA PHE A 100 8.88 -0.51 7.19
C PHE A 100 7.99 0.73 7.02
N ARG A 101 7.50 1.27 8.13
CA ARG A 101 6.73 2.51 8.16
C ARG A 101 7.53 3.69 7.59
N ASP A 102 8.75 3.87 8.05
CA ASP A 102 9.60 4.96 7.60
C ASP A 102 9.99 4.78 6.14
N PHE A 103 10.27 3.55 5.71
CA PHE A 103 10.48 3.20 4.31
C PHE A 103 9.26 3.57 3.46
N PHE A 104 8.05 3.23 3.88
CA PHE A 104 6.83 3.57 3.15
C PHE A 104 6.64 5.07 3.02
N PHE A 105 6.69 5.83 4.12
CA PHE A 105 6.46 7.28 4.06
C PHE A 105 7.57 8.03 3.30
N ASN A 106 8.82 7.60 3.41
CA ASN A 106 9.92 8.15 2.61
C ASN A 106 9.71 7.86 1.11
N THR A 107 9.28 6.64 0.77
CA THR A 107 8.97 6.24 -0.61
C THR A 107 7.80 7.05 -1.16
N LEU A 108 6.71 7.19 -0.40
CA LEU A 108 5.53 7.97 -0.80
C LEU A 108 5.90 9.44 -1.05
N ASN A 109 6.66 10.04 -0.12
CA ASN A 109 7.16 11.41 -0.30
C ASN A 109 8.05 11.52 -1.54
N PHE A 110 8.91 10.54 -1.80
CA PHE A 110 9.73 10.53 -3.01
C PHE A 110 8.87 10.46 -4.28
N TRP A 111 7.84 9.60 -4.31
CA TRP A 111 6.96 9.42 -5.46
C TRP A 111 6.17 10.69 -5.76
N VAL A 112 5.54 11.27 -4.73
CA VAL A 112 4.76 12.52 -4.87
C VAL A 112 5.65 13.68 -5.32
N ASN A 113 6.85 13.83 -4.77
CA ASN A 113 7.69 14.99 -5.10
C ASN A 113 8.48 14.85 -6.41
N ASN A 114 8.79 13.64 -6.87
CA ASN A 114 9.70 13.43 -8.01
C ASN A 114 9.03 12.73 -9.20
N LEU A 115 8.26 11.65 -9.00
CA LEU A 115 7.65 10.93 -10.13
C LEU A 115 6.54 11.73 -10.83
N LEU A 116 5.83 12.59 -10.09
CA LEU A 116 4.85 13.49 -10.69
C LEU A 116 5.49 14.57 -11.56
N ARG A 117 6.71 15.01 -11.23
CA ARG A 117 7.43 15.97 -12.06
C ARG A 117 7.82 15.33 -13.39
N ASP A 118 8.31 14.09 -13.37
CA ASP A 118 8.72 13.39 -14.58
C ASP A 118 7.52 13.02 -15.48
N ILE A 119 6.39 12.56 -14.91
CA ILE A 119 5.17 12.28 -15.69
C ILE A 119 4.61 13.58 -16.30
N ASN A 120 4.60 14.68 -15.55
CA ASN A 120 4.15 15.98 -16.07
C ASN A 120 5.09 16.53 -17.15
N ILE A 121 6.40 16.26 -17.08
CA ILE A 121 7.36 16.61 -18.14
C ILE A 121 7.13 15.75 -19.39
N CYS A 122 6.91 14.43 -19.23
CA CYS A 122 6.62 13.55 -20.37
C CYS A 122 5.29 13.89 -21.06
N ASN A 123 4.30 14.39 -20.32
CA ASN A 123 3.02 14.87 -20.87
C ASN A 123 3.07 16.32 -21.37
N ALA A 124 4.19 17.04 -21.21
CA ALA A 124 4.38 18.41 -21.67
C ALA A 124 5.01 18.50 -23.07
N PHE A 125 5.32 17.37 -23.71
CA PHE A 125 5.69 17.32 -25.12
C PHE A 125 4.48 16.88 -25.96
N PRO A 126 4.19 17.57 -27.09
CA PRO A 126 3.04 17.30 -27.94
C PRO A 126 3.13 15.96 -28.68
#